data_AF-X6LRN3-F1
#
_entry.id   AF-X6LRN3-F1
#
_cell.length_a   1.000
_cell.length_b   1.000
_cell.length_c   1.000
_cell.angle_alpha   90.00
_cell.angle_beta   90.00
_cell.angle_gamma   90.00
#
_symmetry.space_group_name_H-M   'P 1'
#
loop_
_entity.id
_entity.type
_entity.pdbx_description
1 polymer ?
#
loop_
_entity_poly.entity_id
_entity_poly.type
_entity_poly.pdbx_seq_one_letter_code
_entity_poly.pdbx_strand_id
1 'polypeptide(L)'
;MSEAEVLASYLNGSIVLMNRDNCTFSTKVKNAQTLGAIGVIIGNGKDDENQYVSMLGEGNTSTIDITSIFILYDDFQYLYDLLYNSPENIIYAMIDSDGLFQDTYFFQDIVIFGSVFCLFFFFGKKKKKKKKLF
;
A
#
# COMPACT_ATOMS: atom_id res chain seq x y z
N MET A 1 11.22 -7.39 -12.89
CA MET A 1 10.93 -6.28 -11.96
C MET A 1 10.96 -6.85 -10.57
N SER A 2 11.75 -6.27 -9.68
CA SER A 2 11.77 -6.64 -8.25
C SER A 2 10.52 -6.07 -7.56
N GLU A 3 10.13 -6.65 -6.42
CA GLU A 3 8.95 -6.23 -5.64
C GLU A 3 9.03 -4.74 -5.25
N ALA A 4 10.24 -4.23 -4.99
CA ALA A 4 10.50 -2.83 -4.67
C ALA A 4 10.18 -1.87 -5.84
N GLU A 5 10.42 -2.27 -7.09
CA GLU A 5 10.14 -1.42 -8.28
C GLU A 5 8.63 -1.28 -8.54
N VAL A 6 7.87 -2.36 -8.32
CA VAL A 6 6.41 -2.34 -8.43
C VAL A 6 5.83 -1.38 -7.39
N LEU A 7 6.33 -1.42 -6.16
CA LEU A 7 5.84 -0.58 -5.08
C LEU A 7 6.20 0.90 -5.26
N ALA A 8 7.41 1.20 -5.72
CA ALA A 8 7.78 2.57 -6.09
C ALA A 8 6.84 3.15 -7.16
N SER A 9 6.38 2.33 -8.11
CA SER A 9 5.41 2.80 -9.12
C SER A 9 4.04 3.15 -8.55
N TYR A 10 3.62 2.48 -7.47
CA TYR A 10 2.38 2.78 -6.77
C TYR A 10 2.52 4.02 -5.90
N LEU A 11 3.59 4.13 -5.12
CA LEU A 11 3.76 5.22 -4.15
C LEU A 11 4.10 6.56 -4.81
N ASN A 12 4.60 6.55 -6.04
CA ASN A 12 4.95 7.76 -6.77
C ASN A 12 3.76 8.72 -6.93
N GLY A 13 3.87 9.93 -6.37
CA GLY A 13 2.81 10.93 -6.40
C GLY A 13 1.71 10.74 -5.36
N SER A 14 1.82 9.75 -4.46
CA SER A 14 0.80 9.42 -3.46
C SER A 14 1.08 10.01 -2.08
N ILE A 15 0.03 10.12 -1.26
CA ILE A 15 0.14 10.35 0.18
C ILE A 15 0.06 8.98 0.86
N VAL A 16 1.02 8.70 1.74
CA VAL A 16 1.18 7.38 2.37
C VAL A 16 0.70 7.42 3.81
N LEU A 17 -0.20 6.51 4.17
CA LEU A 17 -0.65 6.29 5.54
C LEU A 17 0.18 5.16 6.17
N MET A 18 0.83 5.42 7.31
CA MET A 18 1.75 4.50 7.99
C MET A 18 1.54 4.47 9.50
N ASN A 19 1.78 3.32 10.14
CA ASN A 19 1.73 3.21 11.60
C ASN A 19 3.11 3.49 12.24
N ARG A 20 3.10 4.00 13.47
CA ARG A 20 4.28 4.06 14.35
C ARG A 20 4.62 2.63 14.81
N ASP A 21 5.88 2.27 14.63
CA ASP A 21 6.41 0.95 14.99
C ASP A 21 7.90 1.09 15.34
N ASN A 22 8.65 -0.01 15.29
CA ASN A 22 10.08 -0.20 15.56
C ASN A 22 11.08 0.78 14.91
N CYS A 23 10.70 1.58 13.90
CA CYS A 23 11.61 2.47 13.18
C CYS A 23 11.31 3.95 13.39
N THR A 24 12.34 4.78 13.27
CA THR A 24 12.25 6.22 13.58
C THR A 24 11.37 6.95 12.56
N PHE A 25 10.75 8.05 12.98
CA PHE A 25 9.91 8.87 12.10
C PHE A 25 10.68 9.37 10.87
N SER A 26 11.92 9.85 11.06
CA SER A 26 12.78 10.31 9.97
C SER A 26 13.08 9.20 8.96
N THR A 27 13.25 7.96 9.42
CA THR A 27 13.47 6.79 8.53
C THR A 27 12.22 6.49 7.71
N LYS A 28 11.03 6.45 8.33
CA LYS A 28 9.75 6.22 7.62
C LYS A 28 9.52 7.24 6.53
N VAL A 29 9.66 8.53 6.87
CA VAL A 29 9.43 9.62 5.91
C VAL A 29 10.46 9.59 4.78
N LYS A 30 11.74 9.32 5.09
CA LYS A 30 12.78 9.18 4.07
C LYS A 30 12.52 8.00 3.14
N ASN A 31 12.14 6.85 3.66
CA ASN A 31 11.83 5.67 2.85
C ASN A 31 10.62 5.94 1.93
N ALA A 32 9.54 6.53 2.43
CA ALA A 32 8.41 6.95 1.62
C ALA A 32 8.82 7.90 0.49
N GLN A 33 9.67 8.89 0.80
CA GLN A 33 10.21 9.82 -0.19
C GLN A 33 11.02 9.11 -1.28
N THR A 34 11.87 8.15 -0.91
CA THR A 34 12.66 7.40 -1.91
C THR A 34 11.81 6.59 -2.88
N LEU A 35 10.57 6.29 -2.49
CA LEU A 35 9.58 5.58 -3.30
C LEU A 35 8.65 6.54 -4.07
N GLY A 36 8.90 7.85 -4.02
CA GLY A 36 8.18 8.87 -4.77
C GLY A 36 6.92 9.41 -4.09
N ALA A 37 6.68 9.10 -2.81
CA ALA A 37 5.59 9.71 -2.07
C ALA A 37 5.74 11.24 -2.02
N ILE A 38 4.62 11.96 -2.02
CA ILE A 38 4.58 13.43 -1.89
C ILE A 38 4.21 13.88 -0.47
N GLY A 39 3.76 12.95 0.37
CA GLY A 39 3.40 13.23 1.76
C GLY A 39 3.18 11.97 2.57
N VAL A 40 3.23 12.11 3.89
CA VAL A 40 3.12 11.01 4.85
C VAL A 40 2.18 11.38 5.99
N ILE A 41 1.34 10.42 6.38
CA ILE A 41 0.51 10.47 7.59
C ILE A 41 0.98 9.32 8.49
N ILE A 42 1.44 9.64 9.69
CA ILE A 42 1.89 8.66 10.67
C ILE A 42 0.85 8.57 11.80
N GLY A 43 0.24 7.40 11.95
CA GLY A 43 -0.62 7.09 13.09
C GLY A 43 0.18 6.66 14.30
N ASN A 44 -0.32 6.97 15.50
CA ASN A 44 0.26 6.43 16.72
C ASN A 44 0.02 4.92 16.84
N GLY A 45 0.86 4.25 17.62
CA GLY A 45 0.67 2.84 17.96
C GLY A 45 -0.42 2.66 19.02
N LYS A 46 -0.96 1.44 19.09
CA LYS A 46 -2.04 1.07 20.02
C LYS A 46 -1.67 1.28 21.49
N ASP A 47 -0.42 1.05 21.86
CA ASP A 47 0.03 1.16 23.26
C ASP A 47 -0.01 2.61 23.79
N ASP A 48 0.02 3.61 22.90
CA ASP A 48 0.00 5.04 23.22
C ASP A 48 -1.19 5.77 22.57
N GLU A 49 -2.27 5.06 22.27
CA GLU A 49 -3.37 5.46 21.35
C GLU A 49 -3.92 6.89 21.51
N ASN A 50 -3.97 7.41 22.75
CA ASN A 50 -4.55 8.71 23.11
C ASN A 50 -3.53 9.85 23.30
N GLN A 51 -2.25 9.62 22.97
CA GLN A 51 -1.19 10.60 23.18
C GLN A 51 -0.67 11.16 21.85
N TYR A 52 -0.55 12.48 21.79
CA TYR A 52 0.24 13.10 20.73
C TYR A 52 1.72 12.98 21.06
N VAL A 53 2.50 12.52 20.09
CA VAL A 53 3.95 12.45 20.17
C VAL A 53 4.55 13.45 19.19
N SER A 54 5.54 14.20 19.64
CA SER A 54 6.30 15.07 18.75
C SER A 54 7.17 14.22 17.82
N MET A 55 7.02 14.39 16.51
CA MET A 55 7.85 13.74 15.51
C MET A 55 9.26 14.34 15.49
N LEU A 56 10.07 13.96 16.47
CA LEU A 56 11.46 14.40 16.56
C LEU A 56 12.28 13.69 15.47
N GLY A 57 13.00 14.50 14.68
CA GLY A 57 13.91 14.01 13.67
C GLY A 57 15.14 13.36 14.32
N GLU A 58 15.37 12.09 14.02
CA GLU A 58 16.59 11.39 14.43
C GLU A 58 17.55 11.27 13.24
N GLY A 59 18.84 11.54 13.47
CA GLY A 59 19.87 11.49 12.45
C GLY A 59 19.86 12.70 11.50
N ASN A 60 20.25 12.49 10.24
CA ASN A 60 20.31 13.54 9.23
C ASN A 60 18.96 13.70 8.50
N THR A 61 18.20 14.74 8.89
CA THR A 61 16.90 15.06 8.31
C THR A 61 16.96 16.10 7.18
N SER A 62 18.14 16.64 6.84
CA SER A 62 18.31 17.67 5.79
C SER A 62 18.00 17.19 4.37
N THR A 63 17.64 15.92 4.21
CA THR A 63 17.31 15.28 2.92
C THR A 63 15.82 14.94 2.81
N ILE A 64 15.02 15.29 3.82
CA ILE A 64 13.58 15.04 3.87
C ILE A 64 12.87 16.32 3.41
N ASP A 65 12.20 16.24 2.26
CA ASP A 65 11.53 17.36 1.59
C ASP A 65 9.99 17.20 1.57
N ILE A 66 9.48 16.00 1.90
CA ILE A 66 8.04 15.71 1.87
C ILE A 66 7.36 16.08 3.19
N THR A 67 6.11 16.50 3.12
CA THR A 67 5.33 16.86 4.31
C THR A 67 4.98 15.60 5.10
N SER A 68 5.11 15.66 6.42
CA SER A 68 4.70 14.58 7.32
C SER A 68 3.86 15.11 8.47
N ILE A 69 2.77 14.40 8.79
CA ILE A 69 1.87 14.73 9.90
C ILE A 69 1.67 13.52 10.82
N PHE A 70 1.39 13.80 12.08
CA PHE A 70 1.08 12.79 13.09
C PHE A 70 -0.41 12.83 13.46
N ILE A 71 -1.02 11.67 13.58
CA ILE A 71 -2.42 11.51 14.00
C ILE A 71 -2.53 10.46 15.11
N LEU A 72 -3.64 10.51 15.85
CA LEU A 72 -3.93 9.53 16.90
C LEU A 72 -4.24 8.15 16.31
N TYR A 73 -4.20 7.12 17.16
CA TYR A 73 -4.46 5.74 16.72
C TYR A 73 -5.88 5.57 16.18
N ASP A 74 -6.89 6.14 16.84
CA ASP A 74 -8.29 6.02 16.41
C ASP A 74 -8.53 6.68 15.04
N ASP A 75 -7.98 7.86 14.81
CA ASP A 75 -8.05 8.56 13.51
C ASP A 75 -7.35 7.74 12.42
N PHE A 76 -6.20 7.13 12.76
CA PHE A 76 -5.47 6.27 11.87
C PHE A 76 -6.28 5.02 11.49
N GLN A 77 -6.92 4.35 12.46
CA GLN A 77 -7.77 3.20 12.21
C GLN A 77 -8.97 3.59 11.33
N TYR A 78 -9.59 4.74 11.61
CA TYR A 78 -10.69 5.25 10.80
C TYR A 78 -10.27 5.48 9.34
N LEU A 79 -9.13 6.13 9.11
CA LEU A 79 -8.59 6.31 7.75
C LEU A 79 -8.22 4.96 7.12
N TYR A 80 -7.60 4.07 7.87
CA TYR A 80 -7.25 2.73 7.38
C TYR A 80 -8.48 1.96 6.88
N ASP A 81 -9.55 1.93 7.67
CA ASP A 81 -10.81 1.27 7.33
C ASP A 81 -11.47 1.91 6.10
N LEU A 82 -11.43 3.24 5.98
CA LEU A 82 -11.95 3.94 4.81
C LEU A 82 -11.19 3.56 3.53
N LEU A 83 -9.86 3.53 3.59
CA LEU A 83 -9.01 3.22 2.43
C LEU A 83 -9.08 1.76 2.03
N TYR A 84 -9.18 0.87 3.01
CA TYR A 84 -9.42 -0.54 2.79
C TYR A 84 -10.70 -0.78 1.97
N ASN A 85 -11.74 0.02 2.22
CA ASN A 85 -13.03 -0.10 1.56
C ASN A 85 -13.20 0.81 0.32
N SER A 86 -12.26 1.73 0.05
CA SER A 86 -12.37 2.72 -1.04
C SER A 86 -10.97 3.18 -1.50
N PRO A 87 -10.32 2.46 -2.43
CA PRO A 87 -8.92 2.67 -2.81
C PRO A 87 -8.69 3.89 -3.75
N GLU A 88 -9.56 4.90 -3.73
CA GLU A 88 -9.44 6.05 -4.61
C GLU A 88 -8.40 7.05 -4.06
N ASN A 89 -7.13 6.83 -4.42
CA ASN A 89 -5.99 7.78 -4.38
C ASN A 89 -5.16 7.92 -3.10
N ILE A 90 -5.40 7.14 -2.05
CA ILE A 90 -4.50 7.08 -0.89
C ILE A 90 -4.01 5.65 -0.74
N ILE A 91 -2.69 5.49 -0.72
CA ILE A 91 -2.06 4.19 -0.66
C ILE A 91 -1.63 3.95 0.78
N TYR A 92 -2.19 2.89 1.35
CA TYR A 92 -1.69 2.35 2.60
C TYR A 92 -0.40 1.57 2.32
N ALA A 93 0.69 1.93 2.98
CA ALA A 93 1.90 1.14 2.96
C ALA A 93 2.51 1.10 4.36
N MET A 94 2.74 -0.09 4.90
CA MET A 94 3.58 -0.21 6.09
C MET A 94 5.05 -0.15 5.63
N ILE A 95 5.73 0.93 6.01
CA ILE A 95 7.17 1.08 5.74
C ILE A 95 7.92 0.94 7.07
N ASP A 96 8.67 -0.15 7.19
CA ASP A 96 9.54 -0.47 8.32
C ASP A 96 11.01 -0.12 7.97
N SER A 97 11.88 -0.09 8.98
CA SER A 97 13.34 0.03 8.98
C SER A 97 14.07 -0.91 8.02
N ASP A 98 13.56 -2.11 7.77
CA ASP A 98 14.12 -3.11 6.84
C ASP A 98 13.59 -2.99 5.40
N GLY A 99 12.62 -2.11 5.16
CA GLY A 99 11.94 -1.99 3.87
C GLY A 99 10.49 -2.44 3.96
N LEU A 100 9.82 -2.44 2.81
CA LEU A 100 8.36 -2.38 2.70
C LEU A 100 7.69 -3.70 3.14
N PHE A 101 6.69 -3.61 4.02
CA PHE A 101 5.69 -4.65 4.20
C PHE A 101 4.39 -4.18 3.55
N GLN A 102 3.98 -4.88 2.49
CA GLN A 102 2.80 -4.54 1.72
C GLN A 102 1.67 -5.51 2.09
N ASP A 103 1.08 -5.34 3.27
CA ASP A 103 -0.27 -5.88 3.47
C ASP A 103 -1.21 -4.92 2.74
N THR A 104 -1.64 -5.28 1.51
CA THR A 104 -2.91 -4.91 0.83
C THR A 104 -2.84 -5.20 -0.69
N TYR A 105 -3.27 -6.42 -1.06
CA TYR A 105 -4.03 -6.80 -2.29
C TYR A 105 -3.44 -6.89 -3.72
N PHE A 106 -2.13 -6.95 -4.00
CA PHE A 106 -1.70 -7.17 -5.40
C PHE A 106 -1.91 -8.61 -5.95
N PHE A 107 -2.05 -9.64 -5.10
CA PHE A 107 -2.08 -11.04 -5.57
C PHE A 107 -3.45 -11.67 -5.78
N GLN A 108 -4.55 -11.12 -5.23
CA GLN A 108 -5.85 -11.77 -5.40
C GLN A 108 -6.51 -11.45 -6.75
N ASP A 109 -6.35 -10.24 -7.28
CA ASP A 109 -7.01 -9.88 -8.54
C ASP A 109 -6.31 -10.48 -9.77
N ILE A 110 -4.99 -10.58 -9.78
CA ILE A 110 -4.25 -11.16 -10.92
C ILE A 110 -4.53 -12.67 -11.08
N VAL A 111 -4.68 -13.42 -9.98
CA VAL A 111 -4.95 -14.86 -10.02
C VAL A 111 -6.40 -15.15 -10.41
N ILE A 112 -7.36 -14.32 -9.98
CA ILE A 112 -8.77 -14.49 -10.32
C ILE A 112 -9.02 -14.13 -11.79
N PHE A 113 -8.48 -13.02 -12.30
CA PHE A 113 -8.65 -12.67 -13.72
C PHE A 113 -7.92 -13.64 -14.66
N GLY A 114 -6.72 -14.11 -14.30
CA GLY A 114 -5.96 -15.07 -15.10
C GLY A 114 -6.63 -16.45 -15.20
N SER A 115 -7.21 -16.94 -14.11
CA SER A 115 -7.88 -18.25 -14.08
C SER A 115 -9.25 -18.25 -14.78
N VAL A 116 -10.03 -17.18 -14.62
CA VAL A 116 -11.34 -17.04 -15.28
C VAL A 116 -11.17 -16.83 -16.80
N PHE A 117 -10.16 -16.06 -17.23
CA PHE A 117 -9.86 -15.88 -18.66
C PHE A 117 -9.42 -17.19 -19.34
N CYS A 118 -8.65 -18.03 -18.65
CA CYS A 118 -8.29 -19.37 -19.12
C CYS A 118 -9.53 -20.27 -19.30
N LEU A 119 -10.47 -20.27 -18.34
CA LEU A 119 -11.67 -21.08 -18.45
C LEU A 119 -12.59 -20.64 -19.60
N PHE A 120 -12.74 -19.34 -19.85
CA PHE A 120 -13.52 -18.85 -20.99
C PHE A 120 -12.91 -19.23 -22.35
N PHE A 121 -11.58 -19.23 -22.48
CA PHE A 121 -10.92 -19.68 -23.71
C PHE A 121 -10.98 -21.20 -23.92
N PHE A 122 -10.90 -22.00 -22.84
CA PHE A 122 -11.01 -23.46 -22.93
C PHE A 122 -12.44 -23.93 -23.22
N PHE A 123 -13.47 -23.28 -22.66
CA PHE A 123 -14.87 -23.63 -22.94
C PHE A 123 -15.41 -23.03 -24.25
N GLY A 124 -14.88 -21.90 -24.71
CA GLY A 124 -15.32 -21.22 -25.94
C GLY A 124 -14.99 -21.97 -27.24
N LYS A 125 -14.02 -22.90 -27.26
CA LYS A 125 -13.63 -23.63 -28.48
C LYS A 125 -14.42 -24.91 -28.78
N LYS A 126 -15.38 -25.31 -27.93
CA LYS A 126 -16.10 -26.59 -28.08
C LYS A 126 -17.54 -26.45 -28.61
N LYS A 127 -17.79 -25.59 -29.61
CA LYS A 127 -19.04 -25.66 -30.41
C LYS A 127 -18.76 -25.39 -31.89
N LYS A 128 -18.48 -26.47 -32.65
CA LYS A 128 -18.94 -26.67 -34.04
C LYS A 128 -18.41 -28.02 -34.58
N LYS A 129 -19.26 -29.05 -34.59
CA LYS A 129 -19.41 -29.99 -35.71
C LYS A 129 -20.83 -30.56 -35.66
N LYS A 130 -21.59 -30.28 -36.74
CA LYS A 130 -23.02 -30.53 -36.91
C LYS A 130 -23.33 -32.03 -37.01
N LYS A 131 -24.47 -32.43 -36.45
CA LYS A 131 -25.10 -33.75 -36.64
C LYS A 131 -25.37 -33.99 -38.15
N LYS A 132 -25.03 -35.17 -38.67
CA LYS A 132 -25.65 -35.72 -39.89
C LYS A 132 -26.59 -36.84 -39.46
N LEU A 133 -27.88 -36.65 -39.74
CA LEU A 133 -28.92 -37.66 -39.71
C LEU A 133 -28.55 -38.78 -40.71
N PHE A 134 -28.74 -40.02 -40.31
CA PHE A 134 -29.07 -41.12 -41.21
C PHE A 134 -30.57 -41.37 -41.11
#